data_AF-A0A512E4M2-F1
#
_entry.id   AF-A0A512E4M2-F1
#
_cell.length_a   1.000
_cell.length_b   1.000
_cell.length_c   1.000
_cell.angle_alpha   90.00
_cell.angle_beta   90.00
_cell.angle_gamma   90.00
#
_symmetry.space_group_name_H-M   'P 1'
#
loop_
_entity.id
_entity.type
_entity.pdbx_description
1 polymer ?
#
loop_
_entity_poly.entity_id
_entity_poly.type
_entity_poly.pdbx_seq_one_letter_code
_entity_poly.pdbx_strand_id
1 'polypeptide(L)'
;MYGYTLPVIVIGFMTWADTASAQEHCVAGLRVGLYDHYMSTTSASDNSTIHNQICEAYKKYESDKMGGDVKASYGLFSGSASLSREQVEAIGQSMCQANFSKEASDKLIKTSSSVIAPTAVMAYQRCLELSQKGLRVEIDSREEDRGAVTLSLSYLTDNPIRPKITGISLSPEEDFSCKGTLWDVVQNIPNSGAVELDRSRSMLCTRKISQTPIMIGTSHVVMAKPATILVETEAGAVRYHLAAIPVRAGPDEMEEIRSQLLPVGTIILTPNACPENFYIDVTADYDGRFLRADAKVSGQPTKVDADGSHTHDEFRHRHDVTGRINVPPGNGMKEGSAQRSAAGTDFPITGTTDEKTYTPTGGAHTHSSVGLRLCQKVTARTTASAQ
;
A
#
# COMPACT_ATOMS: atom_id res chain seq x y z
N MET A 1 -83.50 5.97 -15.69
CA MET A 1 -82.44 5.39 -14.83
C MET A 1 -81.11 5.78 -15.46
N TYR A 2 -80.41 6.76 -14.88
CA TYR A 2 -79.08 7.18 -15.33
C TYR A 2 -78.03 6.40 -14.54
N GLY A 3 -77.30 5.51 -15.22
CA GLY A 3 -76.22 4.73 -14.63
C GLY A 3 -74.93 5.56 -14.61
N TYR A 4 -74.43 5.87 -13.42
CA TYR A 4 -73.12 6.48 -13.24
C TYR A 4 -72.06 5.39 -13.13
N THR A 5 -71.17 5.32 -14.10
CA THR A 5 -69.94 4.53 -14.04
C THR A 5 -68.86 5.35 -13.34
N LEU A 6 -68.45 4.91 -12.14
CA LEU A 6 -67.33 5.49 -11.40
C LEU A 6 -65.99 5.07 -12.05
N PRO A 7 -65.04 6.00 -12.28
CA PRO A 7 -63.70 5.65 -12.70
C PRO A 7 -62.95 4.97 -11.53
N VAL A 8 -62.55 3.72 -11.73
CA VAL A 8 -61.62 3.03 -10.84
C VAL A 8 -60.23 3.61 -11.08
N ILE A 9 -59.79 4.51 -10.19
CA ILE A 9 -58.41 4.99 -10.16
C ILE A 9 -57.57 3.87 -9.53
N VAL A 10 -56.91 3.08 -10.38
CA VAL A 10 -55.87 2.15 -9.94
C VAL A 10 -54.66 3.00 -9.54
N ILE A 11 -54.51 3.25 -8.24
CA ILE A 11 -53.27 3.77 -7.68
C ILE A 11 -52.26 2.63 -7.79
N GLY A 12 -51.52 2.59 -8.90
CA GLY A 12 -50.37 1.73 -9.05
C GLY A 12 -49.36 2.12 -7.97
N PHE A 13 -49.26 1.31 -6.93
CA PHE A 13 -48.11 1.32 -6.04
C PHE A 13 -46.90 0.94 -6.90
N MET A 14 -46.22 1.95 -7.46
CA MET A 14 -44.84 1.79 -7.90
C MET A 14 -44.06 1.36 -6.66
N THR A 15 -43.68 0.10 -6.58
CA THR A 15 -42.85 -0.43 -5.51
C THR A 15 -41.42 0.04 -5.78
N TRP A 16 -40.96 1.04 -5.02
CA TRP A 16 -39.58 1.58 -5.05
C TRP A 16 -38.61 0.63 -4.33
N ALA A 17 -38.55 -0.64 -4.73
CA ALA A 17 -37.83 -1.68 -4.00
C ALA A 17 -36.31 -1.74 -4.32
N ASP A 18 -35.82 -1.03 -5.33
CA ASP A 18 -34.45 -1.25 -5.83
C ASP A 18 -33.38 -0.30 -5.28
N THR A 19 -33.75 0.79 -4.58
CA THR A 19 -32.77 1.77 -4.07
C THR A 19 -31.94 1.24 -2.90
N ALA A 20 -32.44 0.25 -2.16
CA ALA A 20 -31.71 -0.34 -1.03
C ALA A 20 -30.50 -1.18 -1.52
N SER A 21 -30.67 -1.93 -2.62
CA SER A 21 -29.65 -2.89 -3.06
C SER A 21 -28.39 -2.23 -3.62
N ALA A 22 -28.47 -1.02 -4.20
CA ALA A 22 -27.29 -0.33 -4.72
C ALA A 22 -26.41 0.27 -3.62
N GLN A 23 -26.97 0.51 -2.44
CA GLN A 23 -26.29 1.16 -1.32
C GLN A 23 -25.39 0.18 -0.56
N GLU A 24 -25.88 -1.05 -0.33
CA GLU A 24 -25.11 -2.12 0.33
C GLU A 24 -23.75 -2.36 -0.36
N HIS A 25 -23.70 -2.13 -1.68
CA HIS A 25 -22.53 -2.38 -2.53
C HIS A 25 -21.47 -1.30 -2.35
N CYS A 26 -21.88 -0.04 -2.20
CA CYS A 26 -20.97 1.05 -1.90
C CYS A 26 -20.43 0.97 -0.46
N VAL A 27 -21.24 0.48 0.48
CA VAL A 27 -20.85 0.30 1.89
C VAL A 27 -19.67 -0.65 2.05
N ALA A 28 -19.58 -1.71 1.25
CA ALA A 28 -18.46 -2.64 1.31
C ALA A 28 -17.11 -1.92 1.18
N GLY A 29 -16.99 -0.94 0.28
CA GLY A 29 -15.79 -0.13 0.11
C GLY A 29 -15.42 0.70 1.35
N LEU A 30 -16.41 1.22 2.09
CA LEU A 30 -16.16 1.92 3.36
C LEU A 30 -15.62 0.98 4.43
N ARG A 31 -16.15 -0.25 4.52
CA ARG A 31 -15.69 -1.26 5.48
C ARG A 31 -14.21 -1.59 5.24
N VAL A 32 -13.81 -1.77 3.98
CA VAL A 32 -12.39 -1.98 3.65
C VAL A 32 -11.53 -0.77 4.04
N GLY A 33 -11.99 0.45 3.78
CA GLY A 33 -11.29 1.65 4.22
C GLY A 33 -11.10 1.76 5.74
N LEU A 34 -12.05 1.24 6.51
CA LEU A 34 -11.96 1.17 7.95
C LEU A 34 -10.92 0.11 8.37
N TYR A 35 -10.95 -1.07 7.76
CA TYR A 35 -9.95 -2.12 7.98
C TYR A 35 -8.54 -1.62 7.66
N ASP A 36 -8.34 -1.00 6.49
CA ASP A 36 -7.06 -0.42 6.08
C ASP A 36 -6.53 0.58 7.13
N HIS A 37 -7.40 1.42 7.69
CA HIS A 37 -7.03 2.34 8.76
C HIS A 37 -6.56 1.60 10.02
N TYR A 38 -7.31 0.60 10.50
CA TYR A 38 -6.91 -0.16 11.69
C TYR A 38 -5.68 -1.03 11.44
N MET A 39 -5.52 -1.65 10.28
CA MET A 39 -4.31 -2.38 9.93
C MET A 39 -3.07 -1.46 9.89
N SER A 40 -3.24 -0.22 9.43
CA SER A 40 -2.13 0.74 9.39
C SER A 40 -1.74 1.28 10.77
N THR A 41 -2.67 1.28 11.73
CA THR A 41 -2.48 1.87 13.06
C THR A 41 -2.27 0.84 14.17
N THR A 42 -2.69 -0.40 13.95
CA THR A 42 -2.57 -1.51 14.90
C THR A 42 -1.68 -2.59 14.32
N SER A 43 -0.91 -3.29 15.15
CA SER A 43 -0.11 -4.45 14.71
C SER A 43 -0.96 -5.71 14.45
N ALA A 44 -2.28 -5.57 14.24
CA ALA A 44 -3.17 -6.69 13.99
C ALA A 44 -2.82 -7.35 12.64
N SER A 45 -2.82 -8.69 12.64
CA SER A 45 -2.35 -9.50 11.51
C SER A 45 -3.39 -9.72 10.42
N ASP A 46 -4.68 -9.52 10.71
CA ASP A 46 -5.76 -9.75 9.75
C ASP A 46 -7.06 -9.01 10.11
N ASN A 47 -7.91 -8.82 9.09
CA ASN A 47 -9.18 -8.12 9.21
C ASN A 47 -10.21 -8.87 10.06
N SER A 48 -10.18 -10.20 10.11
CA SER A 48 -11.11 -10.97 10.96
C SER A 48 -10.88 -10.67 12.45
N THR A 49 -9.61 -10.51 12.83
CA THR A 49 -9.20 -10.08 14.17
C THR A 49 -9.66 -8.66 14.44
N ILE A 50 -9.44 -7.73 13.49
CA ILE A 50 -9.92 -6.34 13.61
C ILE A 50 -11.44 -6.30 13.72
N HIS A 51 -12.16 -7.07 12.89
CA HIS A 51 -13.62 -7.18 12.90
C HIS A 51 -14.12 -7.65 14.26
N ASN A 52 -13.56 -8.76 14.75
CA ASN A 52 -13.92 -9.30 16.06
C ASN A 52 -13.63 -8.30 17.17
N GLN A 53 -12.48 -7.63 17.14
CA GLN A 53 -12.12 -6.60 18.12
C GLN A 53 -13.06 -5.38 18.05
N ILE A 54 -13.44 -4.93 16.86
CA ILE A 54 -14.44 -3.85 16.67
C ILE A 54 -15.78 -4.30 17.25
N CYS A 55 -16.22 -5.53 16.96
CA CYS A 55 -17.50 -6.02 17.42
C CYS A 55 -17.55 -6.34 18.91
N GLU A 56 -16.46 -6.80 19.50
CA GLU A 56 -16.30 -6.93 20.95
C GLU A 56 -16.33 -5.55 21.63
N ALA A 57 -15.60 -4.58 21.09
CA ALA A 57 -15.63 -3.20 21.59
C ALA A 57 -17.03 -2.58 21.49
N TYR A 58 -17.74 -2.83 20.39
CA TYR A 58 -19.12 -2.37 20.19
C TYR A 58 -20.10 -3.05 21.17
N LYS A 59 -20.02 -4.38 21.34
CA LYS A 59 -20.85 -5.10 22.34
C LYS A 59 -20.59 -4.59 23.76
N LYS A 60 -19.32 -4.34 24.11
CA LYS A 60 -18.95 -3.72 25.39
C LYS A 60 -19.55 -2.33 25.52
N TYR A 61 -19.48 -1.51 24.47
CA TYR A 61 -20.12 -0.20 24.43
C TYR A 61 -21.63 -0.28 24.66
N GLU A 62 -22.33 -1.22 24.02
CA GLU A 62 -23.77 -1.42 24.23
C GLU A 62 -24.08 -1.81 25.69
N SER A 63 -23.27 -2.69 26.28
CA SER A 63 -23.39 -3.07 27.69
C SER A 63 -23.16 -1.87 28.64
N ASP A 64 -22.09 -1.11 28.42
CA ASP A 64 -21.72 0.04 29.28
C ASP A 64 -22.73 1.20 29.14
N LYS A 65 -23.31 1.38 27.93
CA LYS A 65 -24.40 2.35 27.66
C LYS A 65 -25.65 2.04 28.50
N MET A 66 -25.95 0.76 28.74
CA MET A 66 -27.06 0.34 29.61
C MET A 66 -26.71 0.46 31.10
N GLY A 67 -25.44 0.29 31.47
CA GLY A 67 -24.96 0.35 32.85
C GLY A 67 -24.70 1.75 33.42
N GLY A 68 -24.72 2.80 32.59
CA GLY A 68 -24.52 4.18 33.02
C GLY A 68 -23.07 4.58 33.28
N ASP A 69 -22.10 3.71 32.95
CA ASP A 69 -20.69 3.98 33.22
C ASP A 69 -20.07 4.94 32.18
N VAL A 70 -19.51 6.05 32.66
CA VAL A 70 -19.14 7.18 31.79
C VAL A 70 -17.71 7.05 31.21
N LYS A 71 -16.85 6.19 31.75
CA LYS A 71 -15.39 6.19 31.47
C LYS A 71 -14.82 4.84 31.00
N ALA A 72 -15.51 4.14 30.11
CA ALA A 72 -14.96 2.91 29.53
C ALA A 72 -13.93 3.22 28.43
N SER A 73 -12.72 2.69 28.58
CA SER A 73 -11.72 2.58 27.52
C SER A 73 -11.98 1.30 26.73
N TYR A 74 -12.15 1.40 25.42
CA TYR A 74 -12.39 0.26 24.54
C TYR A 74 -11.06 -0.11 23.88
N GLY A 75 -10.49 -1.26 24.24
CA GLY A 75 -9.08 -1.64 24.00
C GLY A 75 -8.54 -1.39 22.58
N LEU A 76 -9.32 -1.69 21.54
CA LEU A 76 -8.93 -1.46 20.14
C LEU A 76 -8.81 0.03 19.79
N PHE A 77 -9.67 0.85 20.38
CA PHE A 77 -9.75 2.28 20.14
C PHE A 77 -8.81 3.06 21.07
N SER A 78 -8.43 2.49 22.22
CA SER A 78 -7.60 3.20 23.19
C SER A 78 -6.13 3.36 22.79
N GLY A 79 -5.63 2.57 21.83
CA GLY A 79 -4.23 2.59 21.41
C GLY A 79 -3.89 3.56 20.27
N SER A 80 -4.84 3.83 19.36
CA SER A 80 -4.57 4.56 18.11
C SER A 80 -5.28 5.91 18.00
N ALA A 81 -6.44 6.10 18.64
CA ALA A 81 -7.11 7.40 18.79
C ALA A 81 -8.29 7.26 19.76
N SER A 82 -8.39 8.09 20.81
CA SER A 82 -9.56 8.09 21.69
C SER A 82 -10.83 8.42 20.87
N LEU A 83 -11.58 7.39 20.48
CA LEU A 83 -12.82 7.56 19.74
C LEU A 83 -13.93 8.08 20.64
N SER A 84 -14.76 8.97 20.10
CA SER A 84 -15.99 9.36 20.78
C SER A 84 -16.98 8.19 20.83
N ARG A 85 -17.96 8.26 21.74
CA ARG A 85 -19.02 7.25 21.86
C ARG A 85 -19.81 7.09 20.56
N GLU A 86 -20.05 8.22 19.89
CA GLU A 86 -20.75 8.29 18.62
C GLU A 86 -19.94 7.62 17.50
N GLN A 87 -18.61 7.74 17.52
CA GLN A 87 -17.72 7.07 16.58
C GLN A 87 -17.72 5.56 16.79
N VAL A 88 -17.61 5.10 18.04
CA VAL A 88 -17.69 3.68 18.39
C VAL A 88 -19.03 3.08 17.97
N GLU A 89 -20.13 3.79 18.23
CA GLU A 89 -21.46 3.34 17.82
C GLU A 89 -21.59 3.25 16.30
N ALA A 90 -21.17 4.29 15.57
CA ALA A 90 -21.28 4.32 14.11
C ALA A 90 -20.43 3.24 13.43
N ILE A 91 -19.19 3.06 13.91
CA ILE A 91 -18.28 2.01 13.42
C ILE A 91 -18.83 0.62 13.75
N GLY A 92 -19.24 0.40 14.99
CA GLY A 92 -19.76 -0.89 15.42
C GLY A 92 -21.04 -1.30 14.69
N GLN A 93 -21.96 -0.35 14.47
CA GLN A 93 -23.15 -0.59 13.65
C GLN A 93 -22.77 -0.96 12.20
N SER A 94 -21.75 -0.30 11.64
CA SER A 94 -21.29 -0.59 10.27
C SER A 94 -20.69 -1.97 10.10
N MET A 95 -19.89 -2.38 11.08
CA MET A 95 -19.11 -3.60 10.97
C MET A 95 -19.88 -4.82 11.45
N CYS A 96 -20.73 -4.67 12.49
CA CYS A 96 -21.26 -5.79 13.25
C CYS A 96 -22.75 -6.06 13.02
N GLN A 97 -23.47 -5.16 12.35
CA GLN A 97 -24.88 -5.36 12.01
C GLN A 97 -25.05 -5.75 10.54
N ALA A 98 -25.97 -6.68 10.29
CA ALA A 98 -26.25 -7.20 8.94
C ALA A 98 -26.92 -6.16 8.02
N ASN A 99 -27.69 -5.21 8.58
CA ASN A 99 -28.55 -4.30 7.82
C ASN A 99 -28.06 -2.84 7.91
N PHE A 100 -26.90 -2.56 7.34
CA PHE A 100 -26.32 -1.21 7.38
C PHE A 100 -26.98 -0.29 6.34
N SER A 101 -27.83 0.63 6.78
CA SER A 101 -28.57 1.54 5.90
C SER A 101 -27.72 2.71 5.38
N LYS A 102 -28.24 3.46 4.40
CA LYS A 102 -27.63 4.71 3.95
C LYS A 102 -27.49 5.73 5.07
N GLU A 103 -28.51 5.90 5.90
CA GLU A 103 -28.46 6.85 7.02
C GLU A 103 -27.34 6.49 8.01
N ALA A 104 -27.16 5.19 8.25
CA ALA A 104 -26.06 4.68 9.07
C ALA A 104 -24.69 4.94 8.40
N SER A 105 -24.61 4.82 7.07
CA SER A 105 -23.40 5.12 6.28
C SER A 105 -23.05 6.61 6.30
N ASP A 106 -24.04 7.48 6.10
CA ASP A 106 -23.87 8.94 6.15
C ASP A 106 -23.48 9.38 7.57
N LYS A 107 -24.06 8.76 8.61
CA LYS A 107 -23.66 8.96 10.01
C LYS A 107 -22.22 8.51 10.24
N LEU A 108 -21.82 7.35 9.71
CA LEU A 108 -20.45 6.84 9.82
C LEU A 108 -19.45 7.81 9.18
N ILE A 109 -19.68 8.27 7.95
CA ILE A 109 -18.79 9.22 7.28
C ILE A 109 -18.72 10.54 8.07
N LYS A 110 -19.87 11.07 8.48
CA LYS A 110 -19.93 12.34 9.21
C LYS A 110 -19.19 12.26 10.55
N THR A 111 -19.33 11.14 11.26
CA THR A 111 -18.84 11.00 12.64
C THR A 111 -17.42 10.45 12.70
N SER A 112 -17.05 9.59 11.75
CA SER A 112 -15.84 8.77 11.79
C SER A 112 -14.91 9.01 10.59
N SER A 113 -15.10 10.07 9.80
CA SER A 113 -14.19 10.41 8.69
C SER A 113 -12.73 10.57 9.12
N SER A 114 -12.45 10.93 10.38
CA SER A 114 -11.09 11.02 10.92
C SER A 114 -10.40 9.66 11.09
N VAL A 115 -11.15 8.56 11.09
CA VAL A 115 -10.66 7.18 11.30
C VAL A 115 -11.05 6.24 10.15
N ILE A 116 -11.50 6.81 9.04
CA ILE A 116 -11.69 6.12 7.77
C ILE A 116 -10.64 6.69 6.82
N ALA A 117 -9.96 5.83 6.06
CA ALA A 117 -9.04 6.31 5.04
C ALA A 117 -9.76 7.30 4.09
N PRO A 118 -9.25 8.54 3.87
CA PRO A 118 -9.91 9.53 3.02
C PRO A 118 -10.22 9.00 1.60
N THR A 119 -9.35 8.12 1.11
CA THR A 119 -9.52 7.41 -0.17
C THR A 119 -10.77 6.54 -0.23
N ALA A 120 -11.15 5.89 0.87
CA ALA A 120 -12.35 5.08 0.95
C ALA A 120 -13.63 5.93 0.99
N VAL A 121 -13.59 7.08 1.69
CA VAL A 121 -14.71 8.04 1.67
C VAL A 121 -14.96 8.56 0.25
N MET A 122 -13.88 8.92 -0.46
CA MET A 122 -13.99 9.34 -1.87
C MET A 122 -14.52 8.21 -2.76
N ALA A 123 -14.04 6.98 -2.59
CA ALA A 123 -14.53 5.82 -3.35
C ALA A 123 -16.03 5.55 -3.10
N TYR A 124 -16.50 5.70 -1.86
CA TYR A 124 -17.91 5.58 -1.51
C TYR A 124 -18.78 6.65 -2.19
N GLN A 125 -18.40 7.93 -2.06
CA GLN A 125 -19.12 9.03 -2.69
C GLN A 125 -19.19 8.81 -4.21
N ARG A 126 -18.08 8.37 -4.81
CA ARG A 126 -18.01 8.09 -6.22
C ARG A 126 -18.89 6.90 -6.64
N CYS A 127 -18.95 5.86 -5.81
CA CYS A 127 -19.85 4.72 -6.03
C CYS A 127 -21.33 5.17 -6.03
N LEU A 128 -21.73 6.04 -5.11
CA LEU A 128 -23.09 6.60 -5.08
C LEU A 128 -23.41 7.41 -6.34
N GLU A 129 -22.49 8.26 -6.79
CA GLU A 129 -22.66 9.05 -8.02
C GLU A 129 -22.82 8.16 -9.26
N LEU A 130 -22.05 7.08 -9.35
CA LEU A 130 -22.13 6.13 -10.46
C LEU A 130 -23.42 5.30 -10.41
N SER A 131 -23.87 4.92 -9.22
CA SER A 131 -25.15 4.25 -9.03
C SER A 131 -26.32 5.11 -9.51
N GLN A 132 -26.31 6.42 -9.25
CA GLN A 132 -27.31 7.35 -9.78
C GLN A 132 -27.30 7.43 -11.31
N LYS A 133 -26.15 7.13 -11.93
CA LYS A 133 -26.00 7.03 -13.40
C LYS A 133 -26.27 5.62 -13.94
N GLY A 134 -26.80 4.71 -13.12
CA GLY A 134 -27.17 3.35 -13.53
C GLY A 134 -26.07 2.32 -13.46
N LEU A 135 -24.86 2.68 -13.01
CA LEU A 135 -23.74 1.77 -12.88
C LEU A 135 -23.60 1.31 -11.42
N ARG A 136 -23.85 0.03 -11.16
CA ARG A 136 -23.58 -0.61 -9.87
C ARG A 136 -22.16 -1.12 -9.85
N VAL A 137 -21.44 -0.72 -8.81
CA VAL A 137 -20.06 -1.13 -8.54
C VAL A 137 -20.07 -1.92 -7.24
N GLU A 138 -19.65 -3.17 -7.31
CA GLU A 138 -19.51 -4.05 -6.15
C GLU A 138 -18.03 -4.36 -5.96
N ILE A 139 -17.54 -4.14 -4.74
CA ILE A 139 -16.18 -4.46 -4.35
C ILE A 139 -16.27 -5.46 -3.21
N ASP A 140 -15.77 -6.66 -3.45
CA ASP A 140 -15.64 -7.71 -2.44
C ASP A 140 -14.15 -8.00 -2.22
N SER A 141 -13.66 -7.74 -1.02
CA SER A 141 -12.31 -8.09 -0.60
C SER A 141 -12.34 -9.39 0.19
N ARG A 142 -11.80 -10.47 -0.38
CA ARG A 142 -11.68 -11.74 0.33
C ARG A 142 -10.41 -11.75 1.14
N GLU A 143 -10.58 -11.66 2.44
CA GLU A 143 -9.51 -11.42 3.41
C GLU A 143 -8.58 -12.64 3.56
N GLU A 144 -9.15 -13.84 3.43
CA GLU A 144 -8.43 -15.11 3.39
C GLU A 144 -7.57 -15.29 2.13
N ASP A 145 -7.90 -14.56 1.05
CA ASP A 145 -7.28 -14.70 -0.27
C ASP A 145 -6.16 -13.67 -0.51
N ARG A 146 -5.35 -13.36 0.51
CA ARG A 146 -4.06 -12.65 0.37
C ARG A 146 -4.16 -11.28 -0.33
N GLY A 147 -5.19 -10.50 -0.01
CA GLY A 147 -5.42 -9.20 -0.65
C GLY A 147 -6.05 -9.31 -2.04
N ALA A 148 -6.78 -10.39 -2.30
CA ALA A 148 -7.62 -10.49 -3.48
C ALA A 148 -8.84 -9.58 -3.37
N VAL A 149 -9.11 -8.88 -4.46
CA VAL A 149 -10.21 -7.93 -4.60
C VAL A 149 -11.00 -8.34 -5.82
N THR A 150 -12.27 -8.64 -5.61
CA THR A 150 -13.24 -8.82 -6.68
C THR A 150 -13.92 -7.48 -6.94
N LEU A 151 -13.80 -6.99 -8.16
CA LEU A 151 -14.57 -5.86 -8.65
C LEU A 151 -15.63 -6.37 -9.63
N SER A 152 -16.89 -6.11 -9.35
CA SER A 152 -18.00 -6.40 -10.26
C SER A 152 -18.71 -5.12 -10.68
N LEU A 153 -19.02 -5.02 -11.97
CA LEU A 153 -19.74 -3.91 -12.58
C LEU A 153 -21.00 -4.45 -13.23
N SER A 154 -22.14 -3.85 -12.95
CA SER A 154 -23.41 -4.19 -13.58
C SER A 154 -24.26 -2.95 -13.80
N TYR A 155 -25.14 -2.99 -14.80
CA TYR A 155 -26.15 -1.95 -14.95
C TYR A 155 -27.41 -2.30 -14.16
N LEU A 156 -28.08 -1.27 -13.64
CA LEU A 156 -29.46 -1.40 -13.17
C LEU A 156 -30.35 -1.70 -14.39
N THR A 157 -31.17 -2.75 -14.29
CA THR A 157 -31.85 -3.42 -15.42
C THR A 157 -32.73 -2.52 -16.29
N ASP A 158 -33.10 -1.34 -15.80
CA ASP A 158 -34.02 -0.40 -16.47
C ASP A 158 -33.38 0.93 -16.88
N ASN A 159 -32.05 1.08 -16.78
CA ASN A 159 -31.42 2.33 -17.20
C ASN A 159 -31.22 2.37 -18.74
N PRO A 160 -31.84 3.34 -19.46
CA PRO A 160 -31.61 3.50 -20.89
C PRO A 160 -30.19 3.99 -21.22
N ILE A 161 -29.51 4.61 -20.24
CA ILE A 161 -28.13 5.04 -20.36
C ILE A 161 -27.25 3.90 -19.83
N ARG A 162 -26.38 3.39 -20.70
CA ARG A 162 -25.44 2.30 -20.41
C ARG A 162 -24.01 2.81 -20.60
N PRO A 163 -23.43 3.44 -19.56
CA PRO A 163 -22.11 4.06 -19.66
C PRO A 163 -21.05 3.02 -20.01
N LYS A 164 -20.35 3.19 -21.13
CA LYS A 164 -19.36 2.22 -21.59
C LYS A 164 -18.11 2.23 -20.71
N ILE A 165 -17.45 1.09 -20.60
CA ILE A 165 -16.12 0.99 -19.99
C ILE A 165 -15.10 1.45 -21.02
N THR A 166 -14.31 2.45 -20.65
CA THR A 166 -13.29 3.06 -21.51
C THR A 166 -11.89 2.55 -21.18
N GLY A 167 -11.66 1.98 -20.00
CA GLY A 167 -10.36 1.46 -19.62
C GLY A 167 -10.31 0.89 -18.20
N ILE A 168 -9.31 0.06 -17.94
CA ILE A 168 -8.90 -0.36 -16.60
C ILE A 168 -7.40 -0.18 -16.52
N SER A 169 -6.93 0.49 -15.48
CA SER A 169 -5.51 0.60 -15.16
C SER A 169 -5.24 0.09 -13.76
N LEU A 170 -4.11 -0.59 -13.64
CA LEU A 170 -3.57 -1.12 -12.40
C LEU A 170 -2.26 -0.39 -12.12
N SER A 171 -2.04 0.02 -10.88
CA SER A 171 -0.83 0.74 -10.51
C SER A 171 -0.31 0.31 -9.13
N PRO A 172 0.91 -0.25 -9.04
CA PRO A 172 1.75 -0.73 -10.14
C PRO A 172 1.10 -1.92 -10.87
N GLU A 173 1.28 -2.02 -12.19
CA GLU A 173 0.65 -3.09 -12.98
C GLU A 173 1.22 -4.46 -12.64
N GLU A 174 2.54 -4.50 -12.43
CA GLU A 174 3.29 -5.71 -12.11
C GLU A 174 2.90 -6.33 -10.76
N ASP A 175 2.26 -5.55 -9.88
CA ASP A 175 1.86 -5.96 -8.53
C ASP A 175 0.50 -6.68 -8.50
N PHE A 176 -0.13 -6.93 -9.66
CA PHE A 176 -1.40 -7.65 -9.75
C PHE A 176 -1.35 -8.89 -10.65
N SER A 177 -2.25 -9.82 -10.32
CA SER A 177 -2.67 -10.91 -11.19
C SER A 177 -4.20 -10.87 -11.26
N CYS A 178 -4.74 -10.33 -12.35
CA CYS A 178 -6.18 -10.20 -12.55
C CYS A 178 -6.71 -11.26 -13.53
N LYS A 179 -7.92 -11.74 -13.29
CA LYS A 179 -8.68 -12.63 -14.19
C LYS A 179 -10.17 -12.31 -14.14
N GLY A 180 -10.89 -12.70 -15.19
CA GLY A 180 -12.35 -12.64 -15.22
C GLY A 180 -12.90 -11.77 -16.34
N THR A 181 -14.21 -11.88 -16.55
CA THR A 181 -14.90 -11.31 -17.71
C THR A 181 -14.72 -9.81 -17.91
N LEU A 182 -14.54 -9.03 -16.84
CA LEU A 182 -14.27 -7.60 -16.94
C LEU A 182 -12.83 -7.33 -17.41
N TRP A 183 -11.87 -8.09 -16.89
CA TRP A 183 -10.46 -7.98 -17.27
C TRP A 183 -10.24 -8.43 -18.72
N ASP A 184 -10.82 -9.57 -19.11
CA ASP A 184 -10.71 -10.12 -20.45
C ASP A 184 -11.25 -9.16 -21.51
N VAL A 185 -12.35 -8.47 -21.20
CA VAL A 185 -12.95 -7.49 -22.09
C VAL A 185 -12.01 -6.30 -22.32
N VAL A 186 -11.38 -5.80 -21.26
CA VAL A 186 -10.53 -4.61 -21.35
C VAL A 186 -9.19 -4.91 -22.03
N GLN A 187 -8.63 -6.10 -21.80
CA GLN A 187 -7.42 -6.54 -22.50
C GLN A 187 -7.62 -6.68 -24.02
N ASN A 188 -8.87 -6.86 -24.45
CA ASN A 188 -9.23 -7.00 -25.87
C ASN A 188 -9.96 -5.76 -26.42
N ILE A 189 -9.90 -4.62 -25.71
CA ILE A 189 -10.44 -3.36 -26.23
C ILE A 189 -9.67 -3.02 -27.51
N PRO A 190 -10.34 -2.89 -28.67
CA PRO A 190 -9.71 -2.35 -29.87
C PRO A 190 -9.12 -0.98 -29.53
N ASN A 191 -8.00 -0.59 -30.13
CA ASN A 191 -7.26 0.67 -29.87
C ASN A 191 -8.09 1.99 -29.90
N SER A 192 -9.39 1.93 -30.16
CA SER A 192 -10.34 3.04 -30.20
C SER A 192 -11.71 2.73 -29.56
N GLY A 193 -11.87 1.64 -28.82
CA GLY A 193 -13.19 1.12 -28.40
C GLY A 193 -13.54 1.36 -26.94
N ALA A 194 -14.79 1.77 -26.68
CA ALA A 194 -15.41 1.63 -25.38
C ALA A 194 -16.30 0.38 -25.38
N VAL A 195 -16.37 -0.37 -24.28
CA VAL A 195 -17.13 -1.62 -24.21
C VAL A 195 -18.43 -1.42 -23.47
N GLU A 196 -19.53 -1.81 -24.11
CA GLU A 196 -20.83 -1.91 -23.47
C GLU A 196 -20.89 -3.11 -22.53
N LEU A 197 -21.38 -2.90 -21.31
CA LEU A 197 -21.72 -4.01 -20.43
C LEU A 197 -23.07 -4.59 -20.88
N ASP A 198 -23.04 -5.73 -21.55
CA ASP A 198 -24.24 -6.49 -21.89
C ASP A 198 -24.93 -7.08 -20.64
N ARG A 199 -24.14 -7.36 -19.59
CA ARG A 199 -24.53 -7.97 -18.29
C ARG A 199 -23.58 -7.50 -17.18
N SER A 200 -23.74 -8.09 -15.98
CA SER A 200 -22.71 -8.03 -14.95
C SER A 200 -21.39 -8.62 -15.46
N ARG A 201 -20.30 -7.88 -15.29
CA ARG A 201 -18.93 -8.32 -15.56
C ARG A 201 -18.13 -8.18 -14.27
N SER A 202 -17.24 -9.12 -14.02
CA SER A 202 -16.39 -9.11 -12.82
C SER A 202 -14.94 -9.41 -13.16
N MET A 203 -14.04 -8.88 -12.34
CA MET A 203 -12.65 -9.27 -12.30
C MET A 203 -12.24 -9.58 -10.86
N LEU A 204 -11.45 -10.62 -10.71
CA LEU A 204 -10.74 -10.94 -9.48
C LEU A 204 -9.28 -10.54 -9.68
N CYS A 205 -8.81 -9.59 -8.90
CA CYS A 205 -7.44 -9.13 -8.88
C CYS A 205 -6.77 -9.57 -7.58
N THR A 206 -5.78 -10.45 -7.69
CA THR A 206 -4.93 -10.85 -6.56
C THR A 206 -3.65 -10.04 -6.58
N ARG A 207 -3.31 -9.41 -5.44
CA ARG A 207 -2.05 -8.68 -5.30
C ARG A 207 -0.89 -9.65 -5.20
N LYS A 208 0.21 -9.34 -5.88
CA LYS A 208 1.47 -10.03 -5.68
C LYS A 208 2.08 -9.56 -4.37
N ILE A 209 2.63 -10.51 -3.63
CA ILE A 209 3.27 -10.25 -2.35
C ILE A 209 4.69 -9.74 -2.64
N SER A 210 5.11 -8.67 -1.96
CA SER A 210 6.49 -8.20 -2.07
C SER A 210 7.43 -9.29 -1.54
N GLN A 211 8.41 -9.75 -2.32
CA GLN A 211 9.36 -10.76 -1.83
C GLN A 211 10.25 -10.27 -0.68
N THR A 212 10.34 -8.95 -0.46
CA THR A 212 11.13 -8.39 0.64
C THR A 212 10.30 -8.38 1.93
N PRO A 213 10.62 -9.23 2.92
CA PRO A 213 9.96 -9.18 4.21
C PRO A 213 10.33 -7.89 4.92
N ILE A 214 9.34 -7.28 5.56
CA ILE A 214 9.49 -6.12 6.42
C ILE A 214 9.30 -6.60 7.86
N MET A 215 10.03 -6.00 8.79
CA MET A 215 9.93 -6.39 10.19
C MET A 215 9.01 -5.44 10.93
N ILE A 216 7.96 -6.02 11.52
CA ILE A 216 7.01 -5.32 12.38
C ILE A 216 7.20 -5.90 13.78
N GLY A 217 7.90 -5.17 14.64
CA GLY A 217 8.37 -5.68 15.92
C GLY A 217 9.39 -6.82 15.74
N THR A 218 9.09 -7.99 16.30
CA THR A 218 9.93 -9.20 16.19
C THR A 218 9.52 -10.15 15.06
N SER A 219 8.42 -9.84 14.35
CA SER A 219 7.87 -10.72 13.32
C SER A 219 8.29 -10.29 11.92
N HIS A 220 8.70 -11.27 11.11
CA HIS A 220 8.89 -11.08 9.68
C HIS A 220 7.52 -11.09 9.03
N VAL A 221 7.11 -9.95 8.50
CA VAL A 221 5.84 -9.78 7.84
C VAL A 221 6.10 -9.41 6.40
N VAL A 222 5.44 -10.10 5.49
CA VAL A 222 5.57 -9.80 4.07
C VAL A 222 4.42 -8.89 3.71
N MET A 223 4.69 -7.72 3.13
CA MET A 223 3.63 -6.76 2.81
C MET A 223 3.26 -6.87 1.33
N ALA A 224 1.97 -6.81 1.01
CA ALA A 224 1.56 -6.39 -0.33
C ALA A 224 1.74 -4.87 -0.42
N LYS A 225 2.43 -4.37 -1.45
CA LYS A 225 2.70 -2.93 -1.64
C LYS A 225 1.42 -2.17 -1.98
N PRO A 226 1.22 -0.91 -1.51
CA PRO A 226 0.04 -0.13 -1.84
C PRO A 226 -0.21 -0.13 -3.34
N ALA A 227 -1.47 -0.27 -3.73
CA ALA A 227 -1.81 -0.44 -5.13
C ALA A 227 -3.15 0.23 -5.45
N THR A 228 -3.40 0.52 -6.71
CA THR A 228 -4.63 1.20 -7.15
C THR A 228 -5.22 0.47 -8.34
N ILE A 229 -6.54 0.26 -8.28
CA ILE A 229 -7.36 -0.20 -9.40
C ILE A 229 -8.19 1.00 -9.85
N LEU A 230 -8.06 1.38 -11.11
CA LEU A 230 -8.83 2.46 -11.72
C LEU A 230 -9.65 1.87 -12.88
N VAL A 231 -10.97 1.99 -12.80
CA VAL A 231 -11.87 1.66 -13.91
C VAL A 231 -12.46 2.94 -14.45
N GLU A 232 -12.20 3.20 -15.72
CA GLU A 232 -12.72 4.36 -16.42
C GLU A 232 -14.00 3.97 -17.16
N THR A 233 -15.04 4.77 -16.99
CA THR A 233 -16.32 4.63 -17.69
C THR A 233 -16.79 5.98 -18.21
N GLU A 234 -17.73 5.99 -19.15
CA GLU A 234 -18.36 7.24 -19.64
C GLU A 234 -19.15 7.98 -18.53
N ALA A 235 -19.59 7.28 -17.48
CA ALA A 235 -20.18 7.89 -16.28
C ALA A 235 -19.12 8.50 -15.35
N GLY A 236 -17.85 8.25 -15.68
CA GLY A 236 -16.60 8.66 -15.07
C GLY A 236 -15.92 7.51 -14.32
N ALA A 237 -14.81 7.78 -13.64
CA ALA A 237 -13.94 6.73 -13.12
C ALA A 237 -14.33 6.21 -11.72
N VAL A 238 -14.12 4.92 -11.48
CA VAL A 238 -14.06 4.27 -10.17
C VAL A 238 -12.59 4.11 -9.82
N ARG A 239 -12.14 4.73 -8.71
CA ARG A 239 -10.79 4.54 -8.21
C ARG A 239 -10.84 3.82 -6.87
N TYR A 240 -10.12 2.72 -6.77
CA TYR A 240 -9.99 1.96 -5.55
C TYR A 240 -8.53 1.90 -5.12
N HIS A 241 -8.25 2.45 -3.95
CA HIS A 241 -6.92 2.46 -3.35
C HIS A 241 -6.82 1.34 -2.33
N LEU A 242 -5.84 0.47 -2.54
CA LEU A 242 -5.51 -0.65 -1.67
C LEU A 242 -4.32 -0.24 -0.81
N ALA A 243 -4.51 -0.18 0.51
CA ALA A 243 -3.41 0.08 1.42
C ALA A 243 -2.36 -1.04 1.39
N ALA A 244 -1.17 -0.78 1.95
CA ALA A 244 -0.24 -1.86 2.23
C ALA A 244 -0.86 -2.79 3.26
N ILE A 245 -0.93 -4.08 2.99
CA ILE A 245 -1.45 -5.07 3.95
C ILE A 245 -0.38 -6.10 4.28
N PRO A 246 -0.28 -6.52 5.55
CA PRO A 246 0.49 -7.70 5.92
C PRO A 246 -0.17 -8.92 5.28
N VAL A 247 0.62 -9.67 4.52
CA VAL A 247 0.22 -10.95 3.94
C VAL A 247 0.94 -12.05 4.69
N ARG A 248 0.15 -12.99 5.19
CA ARG A 248 0.67 -14.22 5.76
C ARG A 248 1.16 -15.11 4.62
N ALA A 249 2.46 -15.05 4.35
CA ALA A 249 3.08 -15.96 3.39
C ALA A 249 2.89 -17.41 3.88
N GLY A 250 2.55 -18.32 2.95
CA GLY A 250 2.45 -19.75 3.23
C GLY A 250 3.81 -20.34 3.64
N PRO A 251 3.85 -21.55 4.20
CA PRO A 251 5.11 -22.18 4.61
C PRO A 251 6.11 -22.29 3.45
N ASP A 252 5.65 -22.66 2.26
CA ASP A 252 6.50 -22.80 1.07
C ASP A 252 7.04 -21.44 0.58
N GLU A 253 6.19 -20.40 0.58
CA GLU A 253 6.60 -19.05 0.22
C GLU A 253 7.53 -18.43 1.26
N MET A 254 7.31 -18.72 2.54
CA MET A 254 8.23 -18.30 3.59
C MET A 254 9.59 -18.97 3.43
N GLU A 255 9.64 -20.20 2.94
CA GLU A 255 10.90 -20.86 2.61
C GLU A 255 11.57 -20.23 1.38
N GLU A 256 10.80 -19.91 0.33
CA GLU A 256 11.31 -19.16 -0.82
C GLU A 256 11.86 -17.79 -0.39
N ILE A 257 11.11 -17.03 0.40
CA ILE A 257 11.52 -15.73 0.93
C ILE A 257 12.77 -15.87 1.79
N ARG A 258 12.84 -16.88 2.67
CA ARG A 258 14.04 -17.17 3.47
C ARG A 258 15.24 -17.50 2.60
N SER A 259 15.05 -18.24 1.51
CA SER A 259 16.12 -18.57 0.57
C SER A 259 16.68 -17.34 -0.14
N GLN A 260 15.88 -16.28 -0.29
CA GLN A 260 16.29 -14.99 -0.86
C GLN A 260 16.92 -14.04 0.16
N LEU A 261 16.79 -14.32 1.47
CA LEU A 261 17.42 -13.51 2.50
C LEU A 261 18.92 -13.81 2.58
N LEU A 262 19.73 -12.74 2.62
CA LEU A 262 21.18 -12.87 2.83
C LEU A 262 21.47 -13.68 4.11
N PRO A 263 22.45 -14.60 4.12
CA PRO A 263 22.85 -15.30 5.35
C PRO A 263 23.30 -14.35 6.46
N VAL A 264 23.11 -14.73 7.73
CA VAL A 264 23.74 -14.03 8.86
C VAL A 264 25.27 -14.04 8.66
N GLY A 265 25.91 -12.91 8.93
CA GLY A 265 27.33 -12.68 8.68
C GLY A 265 27.63 -12.03 7.33
N THR A 266 26.66 -11.96 6.40
CA THR A 266 26.84 -11.28 5.11
C THR A 266 27.13 -9.81 5.31
N ILE A 267 28.16 -9.29 4.65
CA ILE A 267 28.53 -7.87 4.69
C ILE A 267 27.99 -7.19 3.43
N ILE A 268 27.26 -6.10 3.60
CA ILE A 268 26.81 -5.23 2.51
C ILE A 268 27.49 -3.87 2.60
N LEU A 269 27.67 -3.22 1.45
CA LEU A 269 28.11 -1.83 1.36
C LEU A 269 26.89 -0.93 1.19
N THR A 270 26.80 0.13 1.98
CA THR A 270 25.73 1.14 1.88
C THR A 270 26.34 2.55 1.97
N PRO A 271 25.81 3.54 1.21
CA PRO A 271 26.25 4.93 1.32
C PRO A 271 25.72 5.64 2.58
N ASN A 272 24.80 5.02 3.31
CA ASN A 272 24.14 5.59 4.49
C ASN A 272 24.41 4.73 5.74
N ALA A 273 23.81 5.09 6.87
CA ALA A 273 23.80 4.27 8.07
C ALA A 273 23.34 2.83 7.77
N CYS A 274 23.86 1.87 8.55
CA CYS A 274 23.39 0.49 8.45
C CYS A 274 21.90 0.40 8.78
N PRO A 275 21.11 -0.40 8.02
CA PRO A 275 19.72 -0.62 8.36
C PRO A 275 19.60 -1.16 9.79
N GLU A 276 18.83 -0.46 10.61
CA GLU A 276 18.66 -0.80 12.02
C GLU A 276 18.12 -2.23 12.21
N ASN A 277 18.37 -2.82 13.38
CA ASN A 277 17.89 -4.14 13.83
C ASN A 277 18.49 -5.38 13.13
N PHE A 278 18.96 -5.29 11.89
CA PHE A 278 19.49 -6.43 11.12
C PHE A 278 20.95 -6.32 10.78
N TYR A 279 21.51 -5.12 10.87
CA TYR A 279 22.89 -4.89 10.53
C TYR A 279 23.59 -4.15 11.66
N ILE A 280 24.84 -4.53 11.90
CA ILE A 280 25.77 -3.77 12.71
C ILE A 280 26.77 -3.10 11.80
N ASP A 281 27.12 -1.86 12.15
CA ASP A 281 28.19 -1.14 11.47
C ASP A 281 29.53 -1.76 11.89
N VAL A 282 30.20 -2.40 10.94
CA VAL A 282 31.53 -2.99 11.12
C VAL A 282 32.59 -2.18 10.38
N THR A 283 32.28 -0.97 9.91
CA THR A 283 33.20 -0.16 9.10
C THR A 283 34.55 0.04 9.78
N ALA A 284 34.55 0.27 11.10
CA ALA A 284 35.78 0.45 11.89
C ALA A 284 36.68 -0.80 11.93
N ASP A 285 36.11 -2.01 11.86
CA ASP A 285 36.87 -3.27 11.87
C ASP A 285 37.69 -3.47 10.59
N TYR A 286 37.33 -2.74 9.53
CA TYR A 286 37.93 -2.79 8.20
C TYR A 286 38.62 -1.47 7.81
N ASP A 287 38.75 -0.51 8.72
CA ASP A 287 39.41 0.75 8.42
C ASP A 287 40.87 0.53 8.02
N GLY A 288 41.31 1.25 6.98
CA GLY A 288 42.63 1.08 6.37
C GLY A 288 42.84 -0.24 5.62
N ARG A 289 41.79 -1.05 5.39
CA ARG A 289 41.86 -2.30 4.62
C ARG A 289 41.25 -2.13 3.22
N PHE A 290 41.72 -2.97 2.30
CA PHE A 290 41.11 -3.12 0.97
C PHE A 290 40.19 -4.33 0.98
N LEU A 291 38.99 -4.18 0.42
CA LEU A 291 38.17 -5.35 0.09
C LEU A 291 38.64 -5.92 -1.24
N ARG A 292 39.08 -7.17 -1.19
CA ARG A 292 39.43 -7.95 -2.37
C ARG A 292 38.29 -8.92 -2.68
N ALA A 293 37.73 -8.83 -3.88
CA ALA A 293 36.77 -9.82 -4.34
C ALA A 293 37.48 -11.19 -4.49
N ASP A 294 36.88 -12.25 -3.94
CA ASP A 294 37.39 -13.61 -4.14
C ASP A 294 37.31 -13.96 -5.64
N ALA A 295 38.38 -14.55 -6.17
CA ALA A 295 38.47 -14.95 -7.58
C ALA A 295 37.38 -15.95 -8.02
N LYS A 296 36.69 -16.59 -7.06
CA LYS A 296 35.58 -17.52 -7.27
C LYS A 296 34.21 -16.85 -7.31
N VAL A 297 34.10 -15.54 -7.04
CA VAL A 297 32.83 -14.82 -7.14
C VAL A 297 32.45 -14.71 -8.62
N SER A 298 31.55 -15.60 -9.07
CA SER A 298 30.96 -15.53 -10.39
C SER A 298 29.81 -14.51 -10.39
N GLY A 299 30.06 -13.35 -10.97
CA GLY A 299 29.05 -12.34 -11.25
C GLY A 299 29.66 -11.34 -12.21
N GLN A 300 28.91 -10.90 -13.22
CA GLN A 300 29.29 -9.71 -13.97
C GLN A 300 29.26 -8.56 -12.97
N PRO A 301 30.40 -7.90 -12.66
CA PRO A 301 30.33 -6.67 -11.89
C PRO A 301 29.36 -5.76 -12.61
N THR A 302 28.31 -5.29 -11.92
CA THR A 302 27.45 -4.27 -12.50
C THR A 302 28.37 -3.11 -12.80
N LYS A 303 28.62 -2.83 -14.09
CA LYS A 303 29.34 -1.64 -14.50
C LYS A 303 28.50 -0.46 -14.01
N VAL A 304 28.91 0.09 -12.87
CA VAL A 304 28.59 1.47 -12.58
C VAL A 304 29.52 2.22 -13.52
N ASP A 305 28.99 2.63 -14.69
CA ASP A 305 29.66 3.59 -15.56
C ASP A 305 29.79 4.88 -14.75
N ALA A 306 30.89 4.98 -14.01
CA ALA A 306 31.44 6.23 -13.54
C ALA A 306 32.63 6.49 -14.46
N ASP A 307 32.35 7.04 -15.63
CA ASP A 307 33.36 7.62 -16.50
C ASP A 307 33.81 8.94 -15.88
N GLY A 308 34.71 8.83 -14.90
CA GLY A 308 35.46 9.98 -14.44
C GLY A 308 36.30 10.53 -15.60
N SER A 309 35.94 11.69 -16.14
CA SER A 309 36.79 12.41 -17.08
C SER A 309 37.78 13.26 -16.30
N HIS A 310 39.04 13.21 -16.73
CA HIS A 310 40.14 13.94 -16.13
C HIS A 310 40.72 14.86 -17.19
N THR A 311 40.56 16.18 -16.98
CA THR A 311 41.08 17.19 -17.91
C THR A 311 41.96 18.19 -17.19
N HIS A 312 43.12 18.44 -17.81
CA HIS A 312 44.04 19.50 -17.44
C HIS A 312 43.95 20.59 -18.51
N ASP A 313 43.58 21.80 -18.12
CA ASP A 313 43.89 22.99 -18.91
C ASP A 313 44.97 23.82 -18.18
N GLU A 314 45.55 24.81 -18.87
CA GLU A 314 46.69 25.59 -18.39
C GLU A 314 46.47 26.29 -17.03
N PHE A 315 45.21 26.39 -16.55
CA PHE A 315 44.89 27.08 -15.30
C PHE A 315 43.88 26.35 -14.41
N ARG A 316 43.36 25.19 -14.81
CA ARG A 316 42.36 24.43 -14.06
C ARG A 316 42.59 22.92 -14.15
N HIS A 317 42.43 22.30 -13.00
CA HIS A 317 42.37 20.86 -12.83
C HIS A 317 40.91 20.51 -12.57
N ARG A 318 40.26 19.79 -13.49
CA ARG A 318 38.86 19.37 -13.31
C ARG A 318 38.74 17.85 -13.30
N HIS A 319 38.05 17.36 -12.27
CA HIS A 319 37.55 16.00 -12.17
C HIS A 319 36.03 16.06 -12.32
N ASP A 320 35.47 15.56 -13.43
CA ASP A 320 34.03 15.34 -13.54
C ASP A 320 33.79 13.83 -13.44
N VAL A 321 33.01 13.39 -12.44
CA VAL A 321 32.58 12.00 -12.32
C VAL A 321 31.07 11.97 -12.43
N THR A 322 30.56 11.50 -13.58
CA THR A 322 29.13 11.26 -13.73
C THR A 322 28.87 9.78 -13.52
N GLY A 323 28.32 9.42 -12.36
CA GLY A 323 27.89 8.05 -12.06
C GLY A 323 26.38 7.99 -11.89
N ARG A 324 25.68 7.20 -12.71
CA ARG A 324 24.28 6.85 -12.45
C ARG A 324 24.21 5.56 -11.65
N ILE A 325 23.77 5.65 -10.40
CA ILE A 325 23.26 4.49 -9.68
C ILE A 325 21.74 4.50 -9.90
N ASN A 326 21.20 3.45 -10.53
CA ASN A 326 19.75 3.23 -10.57
C ASN A 326 19.29 2.84 -9.16
N VAL A 327 18.99 3.84 -8.34
CA VAL A 327 18.30 3.68 -7.06
C VAL A 327 16.79 3.80 -7.35
N PRO A 328 15.91 2.95 -6.75
CA PRO A 328 14.47 3.17 -6.83
C PRO A 328 14.10 4.60 -6.36
N PRO A 329 13.01 5.19 -6.88
CA PRO A 329 12.78 6.63 -6.79
C PRO A 329 12.57 7.07 -5.34
N GLY A 330 13.57 7.76 -4.79
CA GLY A 330 13.53 8.33 -3.45
C GLY A 330 14.90 8.87 -3.05
N ASN A 331 15.06 10.20 -3.19
CA ASN A 331 16.15 11.04 -2.65
C ASN A 331 17.47 11.08 -3.44
N GLY A 332 17.61 12.16 -4.24
CA GLY A 332 18.85 12.93 -4.42
C GLY A 332 19.98 12.29 -5.26
N MET A 333 20.36 12.95 -6.35
CA MET A 333 21.66 12.71 -6.99
C MET A 333 22.78 13.06 -6.02
N LYS A 334 23.73 12.15 -5.82
CA LYS A 334 25.01 12.41 -5.13
C LYS A 334 26.15 11.84 -5.97
N GLU A 335 27.12 12.70 -6.27
CA GLU A 335 28.33 12.39 -7.02
C GLU A 335 29.46 11.95 -6.08
N GLY A 336 30.31 11.02 -6.52
CA GLY A 336 31.47 10.56 -5.77
C GLY A 336 32.51 9.92 -6.68
N SER A 337 33.79 10.17 -6.41
CA SER A 337 34.92 9.60 -7.16
C SER A 337 35.51 8.37 -6.46
N ALA A 338 35.82 7.31 -7.21
CA ALA A 338 36.64 6.19 -6.76
C ALA A 338 37.93 6.11 -7.61
N GLN A 339 39.10 6.08 -6.98
CA GLN A 339 40.35 5.74 -7.67
C GLN A 339 40.43 4.23 -7.88
N ARG A 340 40.63 3.79 -9.12
CA ARG A 340 41.02 2.40 -9.44
C ARG A 340 42.54 2.27 -9.38
N SER A 341 43.05 1.28 -8.66
CA SER A 341 44.45 0.86 -8.80
C SER A 341 44.61 -0.01 -10.06
N ALA A 342 45.76 0.08 -10.72
CA ALA A 342 46.02 -0.56 -12.01
C ALA A 342 46.22 -2.09 -11.96
N ALA A 343 46.01 -2.74 -10.80
CA ALA A 343 46.32 -4.15 -10.60
C ALA A 343 45.31 -4.88 -9.70
N GLY A 344 44.02 -4.75 -9.98
CA GLY A 344 42.96 -5.51 -9.31
C GLY A 344 41.72 -4.66 -8.99
N THR A 345 40.56 -5.30 -8.85
CA THR A 345 39.33 -4.68 -8.32
C THR A 345 39.43 -4.57 -6.80
N ASP A 346 40.38 -3.78 -6.33
CA ASP A 346 40.52 -3.45 -4.91
C ASP A 346 39.73 -2.16 -4.64
N PHE A 347 38.83 -2.21 -3.65
CA PHE A 347 38.05 -1.05 -3.23
C PHE A 347 38.63 -0.52 -1.90
N PRO A 348 39.22 0.70 -1.89
CA PRO A 348 39.67 1.30 -0.64
C PRO A 348 38.47 1.63 0.24
N ILE A 349 38.53 1.22 1.51
CA ILE A 349 37.59 1.67 2.53
C ILE A 349 38.29 2.72 3.37
N THR A 350 37.76 3.95 3.32
CA THR A 350 38.16 5.02 4.23
C THR A 350 36.99 5.33 5.15
N GLY A 351 37.13 5.06 6.45
CA GLY A 351 36.19 5.52 7.46
C GLY A 351 36.23 7.05 7.56
N THR A 352 35.11 7.73 7.28
CA THR A 352 34.98 9.17 7.54
C THR A 352 34.34 9.38 8.91
N THR A 353 35.09 9.97 9.84
CA THR A 353 34.51 10.67 11.00
C THR A 353 34.07 12.06 10.55
N ASP A 354 32.82 12.42 10.79
CA ASP A 354 32.28 13.76 10.50
C ASP A 354 33.02 14.82 11.33
N GLU A 355 34.08 15.42 10.79
CA GLU A 355 34.64 16.67 11.31
C GLU A 355 34.45 17.79 10.28
N LYS A 356 33.43 18.62 10.54
CA LYS A 356 33.23 19.89 9.83
C LYS A 356 34.26 20.92 10.32
N THR A 357 35.34 21.12 9.58
CA THR A 357 36.03 22.42 9.55
C THR A 357 36.63 22.66 8.16
N TYR A 358 36.09 23.66 7.47
CA TYR A 358 36.63 24.17 6.21
C TYR A 358 37.23 25.56 6.47
N THR A 359 38.51 25.76 6.15
CA THR A 359 39.15 27.08 6.09
C THR A 359 39.68 27.33 4.67
N PRO A 360 39.36 28.48 4.03
CA PRO A 360 39.70 28.72 2.64
C PRO A 360 41.06 29.42 2.53
N THR A 361 42.15 28.66 2.41
CA THR A 361 43.44 29.20 1.95
C THR A 361 44.17 28.16 1.12
N GLY A 362 44.09 28.30 -0.21
CA GLY A 362 45.13 27.96 -1.20
C GLY A 362 45.94 26.65 -1.09
N GLY A 363 45.47 25.64 -0.37
CA GLY A 363 46.11 24.34 -0.18
C GLY A 363 45.16 23.21 -0.52
N ALA A 364 45.71 22.02 -0.76
CA ALA A 364 45.03 20.77 -1.08
C ALA A 364 43.53 20.74 -0.73
N HIS A 365 42.66 20.57 -1.73
CA HIS A 365 41.24 20.33 -1.50
C HIS A 365 41.03 18.83 -1.25
N THR A 366 40.39 18.49 -0.15
CA THR A 366 39.94 17.14 0.15
C THR A 366 38.66 16.88 -0.65
N HIS A 367 38.69 15.88 -1.54
CA HIS A 367 37.47 15.34 -2.11
C HIS A 367 36.65 14.75 -0.96
N SER A 368 35.37 15.12 -0.85
CA SER A 368 34.45 14.44 0.04
C SER A 368 34.33 13.00 -0.45
N SER A 369 35.00 12.07 0.22
CA SER A 369 34.81 10.65 -0.01
C SER A 369 33.35 10.33 0.28
N VAL A 370 32.71 9.59 -0.61
CA VAL A 370 31.44 8.93 -0.26
C VAL A 370 31.81 7.86 0.75
N GLY A 371 31.63 8.16 2.03
CA GLY A 371 31.84 7.21 3.12
C GLY A 371 30.87 6.05 2.95
N LEU A 372 31.34 4.95 2.37
CA LEU A 372 30.60 3.70 2.35
C LEU A 372 30.73 3.06 3.72
N ARG A 373 29.60 2.62 4.27
CA ARG A 373 29.58 1.81 5.49
C ARG A 373 29.51 0.34 5.15
N LEU A 374 30.26 -0.46 5.89
CA LEU A 374 30.14 -1.90 5.90
C LEU A 374 29.17 -2.32 6.97
N CYS A 375 28.12 -3.00 6.55
CA CYS A 375 27.04 -3.43 7.41
C CYS A 375 26.99 -4.95 7.41
N GLN A 376 27.32 -5.57 8.54
CA GLN A 376 27.25 -7.02 8.68
C GLN A 376 25.86 -7.43 9.15
N LYS A 377 25.22 -8.34 8.42
CA LYS A 377 23.94 -8.91 8.80
C LYS A 377 24.09 -9.71 10.10
N VAL A 378 23.27 -9.42 11.09
CA VAL A 378 23.19 -10.15 12.36
C VAL A 378 21.83 -10.79 12.51
N THR A 379 21.71 -11.76 13.43
CA THR A 379 20.40 -12.19 13.91
C THR A 379 19.68 -10.97 14.50
N ALA A 380 18.40 -10.79 14.15
CA ALA A 380 17.61 -9.64 14.61
C ALA A 380 17.80 -9.47 16.13
N ARG A 381 18.30 -8.29 16.55
CA ARG A 381 18.45 -8.02 17.98
C ARG A 381 17.03 -7.98 18.56
N THR A 382 16.70 -8.92 19.42
CA THR A 382 15.57 -8.76 20.34
C THR A 382 15.91 -7.58 21.23
N THR A 383 15.43 -6.39 20.87
CA THR A 383 15.40 -5.26 21.79
C THR A 383 14.53 -5.69 22.96
N ALA A 384 15.17 -6.12 24.05
CA ALA A 384 14.49 -6.26 25.32
C ALA A 384 13.84 -4.90 25.59
N SER A 385 12.51 -4.85 25.59
CA SER A 385 11.79 -3.64 25.96
C SER A 385 12.30 -3.23 27.34
N ALA A 386 12.92 -2.07 27.45
CA ALA A 386 13.17 -1.48 28.75
C ALA A 386 11.80 -1.30 29.41
N GLN A 387 11.53 -2.10 30.44
CA GLN A 387 10.35 -1.99 31.29
C GLN A 387 10.48 -0.79 32.21
#